data_AF-A0A6I1BSR2-F1
#
_entry.id   AF-A0A6I1BSR2-F1
#
_cell.length_a   1.000
_cell.length_b   1.000
_cell.length_c   1.000
_cell.angle_alpha   90.00
_cell.angle_beta   90.00
_cell.angle_gamma   90.00
#
_symmetry.space_group_name_H-M   'P 1'
#
loop_
_entity.id
_entity.type
_entity.pdbx_description
1 polymer ?
#
loop_
_entity_poly.entity_id
_entity_poly.type
_entity_poly.pdbx_seq_one_letter_code
_entity_poly.pdbx_strand_id
1 'polypeptide(L)'
;MSELKEKAARLLLKSAREMADENERDLSAVFDYRSGFIDDLRMRAVNTLEGVACMPSTPPDNDEMERLMADSGLSLDVLDKRAREVYDCGYSTTYQRYQTAIVMLIDDLLGVD
;
A
#
# COMPACT_ATOMS: atom_id res chain seq x y z
N MET A 1 -5.00 -3.58 16.24
CA MET A 1 -4.87 -3.33 14.79
C MET A 1 -3.38 -3.21 14.55
N SER A 2 -2.80 -3.99 13.63
CA SER A 2 -1.35 -3.99 13.42
C SER A 2 -0.88 -2.66 12.86
N GLU A 3 0.36 -2.28 13.17
CA GLU A 3 0.96 -1.02 12.71
C GLU A 3 1.01 -0.94 11.17
N LEU A 4 1.22 -2.07 10.47
CA LEU A 4 1.14 -2.10 9.01
C LEU A 4 -0.27 -1.83 8.48
N LYS A 5 -1.30 -2.35 9.15
CA LYS A 5 -2.69 -2.10 8.75
C LYS A 5 -3.07 -0.64 8.97
N GLU A 6 -2.59 -0.03 10.05
CA GLU A 6 -2.73 1.42 10.26
C GLU A 6 -2.00 2.22 9.18
N LYS A 7 -0.77 1.83 8.81
CA LYS A 7 0.00 2.48 7.74
C LYS A 7 -0.75 2.40 6.39
N ALA A 8 -1.29 1.23 6.04
CA ALA A 8 -2.11 1.05 4.85
C ALA A 8 -3.34 1.97 4.86
N ALA A 9 -4.07 2.02 5.98
CA ALA A 9 -5.22 2.91 6.14
C ALA A 9 -4.85 4.39 6.00
N ARG A 10 -3.70 4.83 6.56
CA ARG A 10 -3.22 6.21 6.42
C ARG A 10 -2.88 6.57 4.99
N LEU A 11 -2.30 5.64 4.21
CA LEU A 11 -2.03 5.85 2.79
C LEU A 11 -3.34 6.05 2.01
N LEU A 12 -4.33 5.19 2.25
CA LEU A 12 -5.67 5.32 1.65
C LEU A 12 -6.35 6.64 2.00
N LEU A 13 -6.33 7.04 3.28
CA LEU A 13 -6.92 8.31 3.73
C LEU A 13 -6.24 9.53 3.10
N LYS A 14 -4.90 9.50 2.97
CA LYS A 14 -4.16 10.55 2.30
C LYS A 14 -4.56 10.65 0.83
N SER A 15 -4.57 9.53 0.10
CA SER A 15 -4.93 9.51 -1.32
C SER A 15 -6.38 9.93 -1.56
N ALA A 16 -7.32 9.48 -0.72
CA ALA A 16 -8.72 9.89 -0.81
C ALA A 16 -8.90 11.40 -0.58
N ARG A 17 -8.16 11.97 0.37
CA ARG A 17 -8.15 13.41 0.63
C ARG A 17 -7.61 14.18 -0.56
N GLU A 18 -6.46 13.78 -1.10
CA GLU A 18 -5.86 14.42 -2.27
C GLU A 18 -6.79 14.38 -3.49
N MET A 19 -7.49 13.25 -3.71
CA MET A 19 -8.50 13.13 -4.76
C MET A 19 -9.66 14.11 -4.56
N ALA A 20 -10.14 14.28 -3.32
CA ALA A 20 -11.21 15.23 -3.02
C ALA A 20 -10.73 16.69 -3.23
N ASP A 21 -9.52 17.02 -2.77
CA ASP A 21 -8.93 18.35 -2.92
C ASP A 21 -8.70 18.72 -4.40
N GLU A 22 -8.28 17.76 -5.23
CA GLU A 22 -8.11 17.95 -6.69
C GLU A 22 -9.43 18.16 -7.44
N ASN A 23 -10.55 17.70 -6.88
CA ASN A 23 -11.88 17.74 -7.48
C ASN A 23 -12.87 18.60 -6.67
N GLU A 24 -12.39 19.59 -5.93
CA GLU A 24 -13.20 20.43 -5.02
C GLU A 24 -14.45 21.05 -5.69
N ARG A 25 -14.35 21.39 -6.99
CA ARG A 25 -15.45 21.99 -7.75
C ARG A 25 -16.52 21.00 -8.20
N ASP A 26 -16.15 19.73 -8.34
CA ASP A 26 -17.04 18.67 -8.78
C ASP A 26 -16.54 17.31 -8.29
N LEU A 27 -16.96 16.92 -7.08
CA LEU A 27 -16.61 15.63 -6.49
C LEU A 27 -17.19 14.44 -7.29
N SER A 28 -18.18 14.65 -8.16
CA SER A 28 -18.72 13.55 -8.97
C SER A 28 -17.72 13.07 -10.02
N ALA A 29 -16.84 13.96 -10.50
CA ALA A 29 -15.78 13.65 -11.45
C ALA A 29 -14.82 12.54 -10.95
N VAL A 30 -14.69 12.39 -9.62
CA VAL A 30 -13.90 11.33 -8.99
C VAL A 30 -14.47 9.94 -9.29
N PHE A 31 -15.79 9.83 -9.43
CA PHE A 31 -16.49 8.57 -9.67
C PHE A 31 -16.67 8.28 -11.16
N ASP A 32 -16.55 9.29 -12.02
CA ASP A 32 -16.75 9.19 -13.47
C ASP A 32 -15.48 8.74 -14.23
N TYR A 33 -14.37 8.53 -13.52
CA TYR A 33 -13.11 8.10 -14.13
C TYR A 33 -13.21 6.66 -14.66
N ARG A 34 -12.61 6.38 -15.83
CA ARG A 34 -12.78 5.10 -16.54
C ARG A 34 -12.29 3.86 -15.78
N SER A 35 -11.32 4.03 -14.89
CA SER A 35 -10.80 2.98 -13.98
C SER A 35 -11.71 2.75 -12.77
N GLY A 36 -12.61 3.68 -12.46
CA GLY A 36 -13.43 3.64 -11.25
C GLY A 36 -12.67 4.12 -10.00
N PHE A 37 -13.43 4.63 -9.03
CA PHE A 37 -12.89 5.25 -7.82
C PHE A 37 -11.92 4.36 -7.03
N ILE A 38 -12.26 3.08 -6.85
CA ILE A 38 -11.46 2.14 -6.05
C ILE A 38 -10.10 1.87 -6.68
N ASP A 39 -10.05 1.67 -8.00
CA ASP A 39 -8.80 1.41 -8.72
C ASP A 39 -7.88 2.65 -8.69
N ASP A 40 -8.45 3.84 -8.85
CA ASP A 40 -7.70 5.10 -8.76
C ASP A 40 -7.16 5.35 -7.35
N LEU A 41 -7.99 5.09 -6.33
CA LEU A 41 -7.60 5.23 -4.93
C LEU A 41 -6.48 4.24 -4.58
N ARG A 42 -6.61 2.98 -4.99
CA ARG A 42 -5.59 1.94 -4.85
C ARG A 42 -4.28 2.36 -5.50
N MET A 43 -4.35 2.75 -6.78
CA MET A 43 -3.18 3.17 -7.55
C MET A 43 -2.45 4.33 -6.87
N ARG A 44 -3.17 5.35 -6.41
CA ARG A 44 -2.56 6.50 -5.71
C ARG A 44 -1.93 6.10 -4.37
N ALA A 45 -2.56 5.23 -3.60
CA ALA A 45 -2.02 4.76 -2.33
C ALA A 45 -0.74 3.94 -2.53
N VAL A 46 -0.71 3.05 -3.53
CA VAL A 46 0.48 2.28 -3.92
C VAL A 46 1.58 3.17 -4.48
N ASN A 47 1.25 4.12 -5.37
CA ASN A 47 2.23 5.09 -5.89
C ASN A 47 2.81 5.97 -4.77
N THR A 48 2.02 6.30 -3.75
CA THR A 48 2.52 7.05 -2.58
C THR A 48 3.47 6.21 -1.72
N LEU A 49 3.27 4.89 -1.68
CA LEU A 49 4.18 3.95 -1.04
C LEU A 49 5.49 3.79 -1.83
N GLU A 50 5.42 3.71 -3.15
CA GLU A 50 6.58 3.51 -4.04
C GLU A 50 7.34 4.81 -4.36
N GLY A 51 6.66 5.95 -4.39
CA GLY A 51 7.18 7.23 -4.86
C GLY A 51 7.20 8.30 -3.77
N VAL A 52 8.39 8.55 -3.20
CA VAL A 52 8.97 9.84 -2.73
C VAL A 52 8.17 10.75 -1.76
N ALA A 53 6.86 10.65 -1.63
CA ALA A 53 6.00 11.60 -0.88
C ALA A 53 5.65 11.14 0.55
N CYS A 54 5.93 9.88 0.91
CA CYS A 54 5.77 9.37 2.27
C CYS A 54 6.81 8.28 2.64
N MET A 55 7.92 8.19 1.90
CA MET A 55 9.10 7.51 2.42
C MET A 55 9.48 8.23 3.72
N PRO A 56 9.50 7.55 4.89
CA PRO A 56 10.22 8.14 6.01
C PRO A 56 11.64 8.41 5.51
N SER A 57 12.23 9.54 5.91
CA SER A 57 13.57 9.98 5.51
C SER A 57 14.64 8.90 5.72
N THR A 58 14.29 7.90 6.54
CA THR A 58 14.97 6.63 6.72
C THR A 58 13.90 5.54 6.74
N PRO A 59 13.93 4.53 5.84
CA PRO A 59 13.12 3.32 5.98
C PRO A 59 13.29 2.73 7.39
N PRO A 60 12.29 2.00 7.91
CA PRO A 60 12.52 1.18 9.10
C PRO A 60 13.75 0.27 8.88
N ASP A 61 14.44 -0.14 9.93
CA ASP A 61 15.50 -1.14 9.78
C ASP A 61 14.91 -2.54 9.50
N ASN A 62 15.77 -3.50 9.16
CA ASN A 62 15.31 -4.85 8.83
C ASN A 62 14.58 -5.53 10.00
N ASP A 63 15.06 -5.36 11.23
CA ASP A 63 14.48 -5.98 12.42
C ASP A 63 13.08 -5.43 12.68
N GLU A 64 12.90 -4.12 12.48
CA GLU A 64 11.60 -3.46 12.53
C GLU A 64 10.67 -3.94 11.42
N MET A 65 11.14 -4.03 10.18
CA MET A 65 10.31 -4.55 9.08
C MET A 65 9.86 -5.99 9.35
N GLU A 66 10.74 -6.85 9.85
CA GLU A 66 10.40 -8.24 10.19
C GLU A 66 9.36 -8.31 11.31
N ARG A 67 9.53 -7.53 12.37
CA ARG A 67 8.54 -7.40 13.45
C ARG A 67 7.19 -6.92 12.93
N LEU A 68 7.18 -5.87 12.10
CA LEU A 68 5.95 -5.30 11.53
C LEU A 68 5.23 -6.29 10.61
N MET A 69 5.97 -7.03 9.78
CA MET A 69 5.40 -8.09 8.95
C MET A 69 4.83 -9.23 9.79
N ALA A 70 5.52 -9.66 10.85
CA ALA A 70 5.03 -10.70 11.75
C ALA A 70 3.72 -10.31 12.46
N ASP A 71 3.59 -9.05 12.89
CA ASP A 71 2.39 -8.52 13.54
C ASP A 71 1.22 -8.32 12.55
N SER A 72 1.49 -8.28 11.24
CA SER A 72 0.44 -8.07 10.22
C SER A 72 -0.53 -9.25 10.07
N GLY A 73 -0.14 -10.44 10.52
CA GLY A 73 -0.89 -11.68 10.30
C GLY A 73 -0.69 -12.29 8.91
N LEU A 74 0.08 -11.66 8.02
CA LEU A 74 0.46 -12.23 6.73
C LEU A 74 1.62 -13.21 6.91
N SER A 75 1.48 -14.43 6.35
CA SER A 75 2.55 -15.42 6.42
C SER A 75 3.74 -15.01 5.57
N LEU A 76 4.95 -15.30 6.05
CA LEU A 76 6.19 -14.97 5.35
C LEU A 76 6.28 -15.64 3.96
N ASP A 77 5.77 -16.86 3.82
CA ASP A 77 5.77 -17.60 2.56
C ASP A 77 4.88 -16.93 1.50
N VAL A 78 3.71 -16.42 1.92
CA VAL A 78 2.82 -15.65 1.03
C VAL A 78 3.49 -14.35 0.61
N LEU A 79 4.11 -13.63 1.56
CA LEU A 79 4.84 -12.40 1.27
C LEU A 79 6.01 -12.63 0.32
N ASP A 80 6.82 -13.68 0.55
CA ASP A 80 7.95 -14.01 -0.31
C ASP A 80 7.50 -14.38 -1.73
N LYS A 81 6.49 -15.25 -1.85
CA LYS A 81 5.93 -15.64 -3.14
C LYS A 81 5.43 -14.42 -3.90
N ARG A 82 4.63 -13.58 -3.25
CA ARG A 82 4.01 -12.41 -3.88
C ARG A 82 5.04 -11.34 -4.25
N ALA A 83 6.04 -11.11 -3.39
CA ALA A 83 7.14 -10.21 -3.71
C ALA A 83 7.92 -10.70 -4.94
N ARG A 84 8.21 -12.00 -5.06
CA ARG A 84 8.88 -12.55 -6.25
C ARG A 84 8.07 -12.39 -7.53
N GLU A 85 6.74 -12.54 -7.46
CA GLU A 85 5.83 -12.29 -8.59
C GLU A 85 5.84 -10.82 -9.03
N VAL A 86 5.83 -9.88 -8.08
CA VAL A 86 5.76 -8.44 -8.35
C VAL A 86 7.10 -7.89 -8.87
N TYR A 87 8.22 -8.32 -8.27
CA TYR A 87 9.55 -7.78 -8.57
C TYR A 87 10.37 -8.64 -9.55
N ASP A 88 9.80 -9.73 -10.06
CA ASP A 88 10.44 -10.69 -10.98
C ASP A 88 11.86 -11.11 -10.53
N CYS A 89 11.97 -11.58 -9.27
CA CYS A 89 13.24 -11.91 -8.65
C CYS A 89 13.30 -13.37 -8.13
N GLY A 90 14.52 -13.93 -8.08
CA GLY A 90 14.75 -15.30 -7.58
C GLY A 90 14.60 -15.45 -6.06
N TYR A 91 14.75 -14.36 -5.31
CA TYR A 91 14.57 -14.26 -3.87
C TYR A 91 14.08 -12.86 -3.51
N SER A 92 13.12 -12.76 -2.59
CA SER A 92 12.63 -11.46 -2.12
C SER A 92 13.51 -10.91 -0.99
N THR A 93 13.67 -9.58 -0.96
CA THR A 93 14.31 -8.89 0.18
C THR A 93 13.30 -8.63 1.30
N THR A 94 13.77 -8.40 2.52
CA THR A 94 12.91 -7.97 3.64
C THR A 94 12.13 -6.71 3.29
N TYR A 95 12.76 -5.76 2.59
CA TYR A 95 12.09 -4.55 2.10
C TYR A 95 10.98 -4.84 1.08
N GLN A 96 11.23 -5.73 0.11
CA GLN A 96 10.21 -6.11 -0.87
C GLN A 96 9.01 -6.79 -0.20
N ARG A 97 9.26 -7.74 0.72
CA ARG A 97 8.19 -8.39 1.50
C ARG A 97 7.40 -7.39 2.34
N TYR A 98 8.09 -6.40 2.92
CA TYR A 98 7.46 -5.33 3.70
C TYR A 98 6.57 -4.44 2.83
N GLN A 99 7.03 -4.03 1.64
CA GLN A 99 6.20 -3.27 0.69
C GLN A 99 5.00 -4.11 0.23
N THR A 100 5.22 -5.38 -0.11
CA THR A 100 4.16 -6.32 -0.47
C THR A 100 3.12 -6.47 0.63
N ALA A 101 3.54 -6.56 1.90
CA ALA A 101 2.61 -6.64 3.03
C ALA A 101 1.68 -5.42 3.10
N ILE A 102 2.22 -4.21 2.88
CA ILE A 102 1.42 -2.98 2.88
C ILE A 102 0.44 -2.96 1.70
N VAL A 103 0.88 -3.36 0.50
CA VAL A 103 0.00 -3.43 -0.69
C VAL A 103 -1.14 -4.42 -0.46
N MET A 104 -0.85 -5.62 0.07
CA MET A 104 -1.90 -6.60 0.38
C MET A 104 -2.89 -6.10 1.42
N LEU A 105 -2.44 -5.31 2.40
CA LEU A 105 -3.32 -4.68 3.39
C LEU A 105 -4.15 -3.54 2.79
N ILE A 106 -3.63 -2.81 1.82
CA ILE A 106 -4.41 -1.83 1.04
C ILE A 106 -5.53 -2.56 0.28
N ASP A 107 -5.19 -3.67 -0.37
CA ASP A 107 -6.11 -4.51 -1.14
C ASP A 107 -7.23 -5.08 -0.24
N ASP A 108 -6.89 -5.64 0.93
CA ASP A 108 -7.82 -6.09 1.97
C ASP A 108 -8.77 -4.96 2.45
N LEU A 109 -8.22 -3.76 2.70
CA LEU A 109 -9.01 -2.61 3.15
C LEU A 109 -9.98 -2.08 2.09
N LEU A 110 -9.64 -2.23 0.82
CA LEU A 110 -10.49 -1.83 -0.32
C LEU A 110 -11.47 -2.95 -0.75
N GLY A 111 -11.28 -4.18 -0.27
CA GLY A 111 -12.07 -5.34 -0.67
C GLY A 111 -11.80 -5.77 -2.11
N VAL A 112 -10.56 -5.60 -2.58
CA VAL A 112 -10.10 -6.02 -3.90
C VAL A 112 -9.09 -7.16 -3.72
N ASP A 113 -9.39 -8.34 -4.27
CA ASP A 113 -8.52 -9.54 -4.25
C ASP A 113 -7.94 -9.83 -5.64
#